data_AF-A0A950CEU8-F1
#
_entry.id   AF-A0A950CEU8-F1
#
_cell.length_a   1.000
_cell.length_b   1.000
_cell.length_c   1.000
_cell.angle_alpha   90.00
_cell.angle_beta   90.00
_cell.angle_gamma   90.00
#
_symmetry.space_group_name_H-M   'P 1'
#
loop_
_entity.id
_entity.type
_entity.pdbx_description
1 polymer ?
#
loop_
_entity_poly.entity_id
_entity_poly.type
_entity_poly.pdbx_seq_one_letter_code
_entity_poly.pdbx_strand_id
1 'polypeptide(L)'
;MQLGLALFILTTAACAGGASALGPAPGAAGVMPTVGPATSTPFPSPTPASSPPAAPMIDSCQVFPASNPWNTDISGYPVDPNSANYLAHMNASTKFLHPDFGSNPTYGIPYITVPGTQPKVPMTFTYASESDPGPYPFPSNAPIEGGAGSTGDRHVLVIDRDNCVLYETWNSHYVGPGWQAGS
;
A
#
# COMPACT_ATOMS: atom_id res chain seq x y z
N MET A 1 46.44 11.64 19.34
CA MET A 1 45.16 11.50 20.05
C MET A 1 44.55 10.17 19.65
N GLN A 2 44.21 9.38 20.66
CA GLN A 2 43.71 8.00 20.70
C GLN A 2 42.96 7.47 19.45
N LEU A 3 43.45 6.35 18.92
CA LEU A 3 42.66 5.39 18.13
C LEU A 3 41.82 4.54 19.11
N GLY A 4 40.50 4.53 18.96
CA GLY A 4 39.58 3.67 19.71
C GLY A 4 39.00 2.59 18.81
N LEU A 5 39.59 1.39 18.89
CA LEU A 5 39.07 0.15 18.32
C LEU A 5 37.90 -0.35 19.19
N ALA A 6 36.67 -0.25 18.70
CA ALA A 6 35.50 -0.85 19.36
C ALA A 6 35.26 -2.26 18.80
N LEU A 7 35.77 -3.25 19.52
CA LEU A 7 35.48 -4.67 19.34
C LEU A 7 34.09 -4.95 19.91
N PHE A 8 33.08 -5.15 19.06
CA PHE A 8 31.79 -5.69 19.49
C PHE A 8 31.89 -7.22 19.57
N ILE A 9 31.94 -7.74 20.79
CA ILE A 9 31.83 -9.17 21.08
C ILE A 9 30.36 -9.56 20.96
N LEU A 10 30.04 -10.40 19.98
CA LEU A 10 28.74 -11.04 19.86
C LEU A 10 28.68 -12.22 20.85
N THR A 11 28.01 -12.05 21.99
CA THR A 11 27.67 -13.16 22.88
C THR A 11 26.31 -13.73 22.49
N THR A 12 26.32 -14.97 22.01
CA THR A 12 25.12 -15.80 21.86
C THR A 12 24.66 -16.28 23.23
N ALA A 13 23.58 -15.72 23.75
CA ALA A 13 22.87 -16.30 24.89
C ALA A 13 21.84 -17.32 24.37
N ALA A 14 22.22 -18.59 24.41
CA ALA A 14 21.29 -19.70 24.27
C ALA A 14 20.44 -19.80 25.55
N CYS A 15 19.12 -19.64 25.45
CA CYS A 15 18.21 -19.99 26.53
C CYS A 15 17.96 -21.50 26.47
N ALA A 16 18.68 -22.26 27.29
CA ALA A 16 18.41 -23.67 27.55
C ALA A 16 17.47 -23.83 28.78
N GLY A 17 16.41 -24.59 28.54
CA GLY A 17 15.55 -25.36 29.46
C GLY A 17 15.58 -25.11 30.97
N GLY A 18 14.41 -24.76 31.49
CA GLY A 18 14.00 -25.03 32.87
C GLY A 18 12.53 -25.44 32.90
N ALA A 19 12.25 -26.74 32.70
CA ALA A 19 10.91 -27.29 32.86
C ALA A 19 10.65 -27.51 34.36
N SER A 20 9.90 -26.60 34.99
CA SER A 20 9.31 -26.85 36.31
C SER A 20 7.92 -27.46 36.11
N ALA A 21 7.81 -28.76 36.41
CA ALA A 21 6.55 -29.47 36.44
C ALA A 21 5.66 -28.92 37.57
N LEU A 22 4.57 -28.23 37.21
CA LEU A 22 3.46 -27.98 38.11
C LEU A 22 2.46 -29.14 37.97
N GLY A 23 2.21 -29.84 39.07
CA GLY A 23 1.25 -30.94 39.14
C GLY A 23 -0.20 -30.49 38.88
N PRO A 24 -1.10 -31.42 38.54
CA PRO A 24 -2.47 -31.09 38.19
C PRO A 24 -3.26 -30.60 39.42
N ALA A 25 -3.86 -29.42 39.30
CA ALA A 25 -4.87 -28.94 40.25
C ALA A 25 -6.16 -29.77 40.10
N PRO A 26 -6.88 -30.07 41.20
CA PRO A 26 -8.15 -30.78 41.14
C PRO A 26 -9.22 -29.95 40.42
N GLY A 27 -9.87 -30.57 39.43
CA GLY A 27 -10.90 -29.95 38.62
C GLY A 27 -12.17 -29.63 39.40
N ALA A 28 -12.53 -28.35 39.43
CA ALA A 28 -13.90 -27.94 39.67
C ALA A 28 -14.67 -28.12 38.35
N ALA A 29 -15.61 -29.06 38.33
CA ALA A 29 -16.57 -29.23 37.24
C ALA A 29 -17.52 -28.02 37.21
N GLY A 30 -17.12 -26.97 36.50
CA GLY A 30 -18.01 -25.90 36.08
C GLY A 30 -18.88 -26.39 34.92
N VAL A 31 -20.19 -26.31 35.08
CA VAL A 31 -21.16 -26.59 34.02
C VAL A 31 -20.89 -25.62 32.87
N MET A 32 -20.44 -26.14 31.73
CA MET A 32 -20.39 -25.38 30.47
C MET A 32 -21.83 -25.03 30.08
N PRO A 33 -22.18 -23.76 29.83
CA PRO A 33 -23.48 -23.45 29.25
C PRO A 33 -23.51 -24.06 27.85
N THR A 34 -24.47 -24.95 27.60
CA THR A 34 -24.76 -25.44 26.25
C THR A 34 -25.22 -24.26 25.41
N VAL A 35 -24.33 -23.71 24.58
CA VAL A 35 -24.70 -22.78 23.52
C VAL A 35 -25.57 -23.56 22.54
N GLY A 36 -26.85 -23.19 22.44
CA GLY A 36 -27.77 -23.77 21.46
C GLY A 36 -27.27 -23.54 20.03
N PRO A 37 -27.80 -24.29 19.05
CA PRO A 37 -27.39 -24.15 17.66
C PRO A 37 -27.63 -22.71 17.21
N ALA A 38 -26.56 -22.00 16.85
CA ALA A 38 -26.65 -20.70 16.21
C ALA A 38 -27.35 -20.89 14.87
N THR A 39 -28.60 -20.45 14.77
CA THR A 39 -29.28 -20.28 13.49
C THR A 39 -28.51 -19.21 12.72
N SER A 40 -27.67 -19.61 11.76
CA SER A 40 -27.08 -18.71 10.78
C SER A 40 -28.21 -18.17 9.92
N THR A 41 -28.67 -16.96 10.21
CA THR A 41 -29.51 -16.23 9.27
C THR A 41 -28.67 -16.02 8.00
N PRO A 42 -29.08 -16.53 6.84
CA PRO A 42 -28.37 -16.30 5.61
C PRO A 42 -28.28 -14.79 5.38
N PHE A 43 -27.08 -14.29 5.11
CA PHE A 43 -26.91 -12.90 4.71
C PHE A 43 -27.78 -12.66 3.47
N PRO A 44 -28.62 -11.61 3.46
CA PRO A 44 -29.31 -11.24 2.24
C PRO A 44 -28.26 -11.02 1.16
N SER A 45 -28.34 -11.76 0.06
CA SER A 45 -27.52 -11.50 -1.11
C SER A 45 -27.77 -10.06 -1.55
N PRO A 46 -26.72 -9.24 -1.76
CA PRO A 46 -26.93 -7.89 -2.25
C PRO A 46 -27.70 -7.99 -3.56
N THR A 47 -28.85 -7.32 -3.64
CA THR A 47 -29.54 -7.06 -4.90
C THR A 47 -28.49 -6.45 -5.84
N PRO A 48 -28.26 -6.99 -7.05
CA PRO A 48 -27.27 -6.42 -7.94
C PRO A 48 -27.60 -4.94 -8.13
N ALA A 49 -26.64 -4.07 -7.79
CA ALA A 49 -26.75 -2.67 -8.10
C ALA A 49 -27.06 -2.53 -9.59
N SER A 50 -27.92 -1.56 -9.92
CA SER A 50 -28.04 -0.96 -11.24
C SER A 50 -26.67 -0.85 -11.91
N SER A 51 -26.59 -1.10 -13.23
CA SER A 51 -25.39 -1.16 -14.07
C SER A 51 -24.13 -0.55 -13.44
N PRO A 52 -22.98 -1.27 -13.46
CA PRO A 52 -21.77 -0.80 -12.81
C PRO A 52 -21.47 0.64 -13.26
N PRO A 53 -21.08 1.52 -12.32
CA PRO A 53 -20.70 2.88 -12.69
C PRO A 53 -19.65 2.82 -13.80
N ALA A 54 -19.67 3.80 -14.71
CA ALA A 54 -18.65 3.90 -15.73
C ALA A 54 -17.27 3.82 -15.05
N ALA A 55 -16.40 2.95 -15.57
CA ALA A 55 -15.07 2.76 -15.00
C ALA A 55 -14.34 4.09 -14.93
N PRO A 56 -13.60 4.38 -13.84
CA PRO A 56 -12.82 5.60 -13.76
C PRO A 56 -11.87 5.73 -14.94
N MET A 57 -11.75 6.95 -15.46
CA MET A 57 -10.88 7.27 -16.59
C MET A 57 -9.83 8.29 -16.15
N ILE A 58 -8.59 8.12 -16.62
CA ILE A 58 -7.56 9.16 -16.62
C ILE A 58 -7.30 9.50 -18.08
N ASP A 59 -7.69 10.70 -18.50
CA ASP A 59 -7.80 11.06 -19.93
C ASP A 59 -8.59 9.98 -20.71
N SER A 60 -7.98 9.36 -21.72
CA SER A 60 -8.54 8.28 -22.54
C SER A 60 -8.33 6.88 -21.95
N CYS A 61 -7.68 6.76 -20.79
CA CYS A 61 -7.29 5.48 -20.22
C CYS A 61 -8.22 5.01 -19.12
N GLN A 62 -8.79 3.82 -19.32
CA GLN A 62 -9.64 3.17 -18.33
C GLN A 62 -8.82 2.59 -17.18
N VAL A 63 -9.14 2.99 -15.96
CA VAL A 63 -8.53 2.43 -14.75
C VAL A 63 -9.26 1.14 -14.38
N PHE A 64 -8.58 0.02 -14.62
CA PHE A 64 -9.10 -1.34 -14.54
C PHE A 64 -10.28 -1.64 -15.48
N PRO A 65 -10.61 -2.91 -15.76
CA PRO A 65 -11.88 -3.26 -16.40
C PRO A 65 -13.09 -2.72 -15.63
N ALA A 66 -14.18 -2.37 -16.33
CA ALA A 66 -15.41 -1.93 -15.68
C ALA A 66 -16.00 -2.96 -14.70
N SER A 67 -15.76 -4.25 -14.93
CA SER A 67 -16.15 -5.35 -14.04
C SER A 67 -15.13 -5.65 -12.94
N ASN A 68 -14.06 -4.86 -12.80
CA ASN A 68 -13.08 -5.06 -11.75
C ASN A 68 -13.72 -4.83 -10.37
N PRO A 69 -13.47 -5.68 -9.37
CA PRO A 69 -14.01 -5.50 -8.02
C PRO A 69 -13.75 -4.11 -7.41
N TRP A 70 -12.65 -3.43 -7.76
CA TRP A 70 -12.35 -2.07 -7.34
C TRP A 70 -13.36 -1.02 -7.82
N ASN A 71 -14.12 -1.32 -8.89
CA ASN A 71 -15.17 -0.47 -9.44
C ASN A 71 -16.57 -0.83 -8.92
N THR A 72 -16.68 -1.73 -7.92
CA THR A 72 -17.96 -2.12 -7.33
C THR A 72 -18.56 -0.96 -6.53
N ASP A 73 -19.78 -0.55 -6.88
CA ASP A 73 -20.53 0.39 -6.03
C ASP A 73 -20.99 -0.31 -4.76
N ILE A 74 -20.35 0.04 -3.64
CA ILE A 74 -20.66 -0.48 -2.30
C ILE A 74 -21.51 0.48 -1.45
N SER A 75 -22.00 1.59 -2.02
CA SER A 75 -22.72 2.62 -1.25
C SER A 75 -24.01 2.10 -0.60
N GLY A 76 -24.60 1.04 -1.16
CA GLY A 76 -25.78 0.36 -0.63
C GLY A 76 -25.50 -0.96 0.11
N TYR A 77 -24.24 -1.36 0.29
CA TYR A 77 -23.92 -2.64 0.93
C TYR A 77 -24.18 -2.57 2.44
N PRO A 78 -24.64 -3.67 3.08
CA PRO A 78 -24.80 -3.70 4.52
C PRO A 78 -23.44 -3.52 5.20
N VAL A 79 -23.41 -2.74 6.29
CA VAL A 79 -22.24 -2.65 7.15
C VAL A 79 -21.96 -4.02 7.74
N ASP A 80 -20.70 -4.47 7.70
CA ASP A 80 -20.29 -5.74 8.29
C ASP A 80 -20.65 -5.78 9.79
N PRO A 81 -21.31 -6.84 10.31
CA PRO A 81 -21.67 -6.94 11.71
C PRO A 81 -20.49 -6.80 12.69
N ASN A 82 -19.26 -7.09 12.24
CA ASN A 82 -18.02 -6.97 13.01
C ASN A 82 -17.35 -5.59 12.87
N SER A 83 -17.94 -4.64 12.13
CA SER A 83 -17.38 -3.32 11.85
C SER A 83 -16.93 -2.56 13.11
N ALA A 84 -17.71 -2.63 14.19
CA ALA A 84 -17.35 -1.99 15.46
C ALA A 84 -16.00 -2.49 16.03
N ASN A 85 -15.68 -3.77 15.86
CA ASN A 85 -14.42 -4.35 16.33
C ASN A 85 -13.24 -3.91 15.45
N TYR A 86 -13.46 -3.77 14.13
CA TYR A 86 -12.44 -3.22 13.22
C TYR A 86 -12.14 -1.76 13.54
N LEU A 87 -13.18 -0.94 13.73
CA LEU A 87 -13.03 0.47 14.10
C LEU A 87 -12.32 0.62 15.46
N ALA A 88 -12.62 -0.24 16.44
CA ALA A 88 -11.92 -0.26 17.71
C ALA A 88 -10.43 -0.63 17.56
N HIS A 89 -10.10 -1.65 16.76
CA HIS A 89 -8.70 -2.05 16.50
C HIS A 89 -7.89 -0.96 15.77
N MET A 90 -8.53 -0.19 14.89
CA MET A 90 -7.91 0.94 14.22
C MET A 90 -7.87 2.21 15.07
N ASN A 91 -8.39 2.17 16.31
CA ASN A 91 -8.55 3.32 17.20
C ASN A 91 -9.34 4.48 16.53
N ALA A 92 -10.34 4.16 15.71
CA ALA A 92 -11.05 5.13 14.86
C ALA A 92 -11.78 6.25 15.64
N SER A 93 -12.03 6.07 16.94
CA SER A 93 -12.59 7.13 17.81
C SER A 93 -11.57 8.20 18.22
N THR A 94 -10.27 7.93 18.07
CA THR A 94 -9.18 8.83 18.51
C THR A 94 -8.14 9.12 17.43
N LYS A 95 -8.19 8.40 16.32
CA LYS A 95 -7.28 8.54 15.17
C LYS A 95 -8.07 8.96 13.94
N PHE A 96 -7.53 9.95 13.24
CA PHE A 96 -8.03 10.33 11.92
C PHE A 96 -7.24 9.57 10.87
N LEU A 97 -7.93 8.99 9.90
CA LEU A 97 -7.27 8.52 8.69
C LEU A 97 -6.72 9.73 7.95
N HIS A 98 -5.50 9.60 7.46
CA HIS A 98 -4.87 10.59 6.60
C HIS A 98 -5.02 10.12 5.14
N PRO A 99 -5.95 10.70 4.35
CA PRO A 99 -6.11 10.31 2.96
C PRO A 99 -5.00 10.90 2.09
N ASP A 100 -4.01 10.09 1.72
CA ASP A 100 -2.91 10.48 0.81
C ASP A 100 -3.29 10.42 -0.67
N PHE A 101 -4.40 11.09 -1.05
CA PHE A 101 -4.91 11.10 -2.42
C PHE A 101 -4.24 12.14 -3.35
N GLY A 102 -3.09 12.71 -2.97
CA GLY A 102 -2.22 13.53 -3.84
C GLY A 102 -2.79 14.88 -4.33
N SER A 103 -4.04 15.24 -4.00
CA SER A 103 -4.67 16.52 -4.37
C SER A 103 -4.16 17.72 -3.57
N ASN A 104 -3.57 17.46 -2.40
CA ASN A 104 -2.79 18.44 -1.68
C ASN A 104 -1.31 18.31 -2.09
N PRO A 105 -0.67 19.35 -2.63
CA PRO A 105 0.74 19.25 -3.04
C PRO A 105 1.72 19.05 -1.86
N THR A 106 1.23 19.12 -0.62
CA THR A 106 2.01 18.89 0.61
C THR A 106 2.04 17.43 1.02
N TYR A 107 1.15 16.56 0.50
CA TYR A 107 1.07 15.15 0.87
C TYR A 107 0.41 14.25 -0.20
N GLY A 108 0.79 12.98 -0.24
CA GLY A 108 0.48 12.04 -1.31
C GLY A 108 1.45 12.11 -2.49
N ILE A 109 1.23 11.23 -3.48
CA ILE A 109 2.12 11.07 -4.63
C ILE A 109 1.51 11.78 -5.85
N PRO A 110 2.13 12.86 -6.36
CA PRO A 110 1.65 13.53 -7.56
C PRO A 110 1.94 12.69 -8.81
N TYR A 111 1.13 12.88 -9.86
CA TYR A 111 1.35 12.27 -11.17
C TYR A 111 1.31 13.31 -12.29
N ILE A 112 1.84 12.92 -13.46
CA ILE A 112 1.72 13.68 -14.71
C ILE A 112 1.27 12.75 -15.84
N THR A 113 0.47 13.29 -16.77
CA THR A 113 0.12 12.61 -18.02
C THR A 113 1.00 13.10 -19.16
N VAL A 114 1.45 12.19 -20.02
CA VAL A 114 2.25 12.49 -21.22
C VAL A 114 1.63 11.83 -22.44
N PRO A 115 1.78 12.40 -23.66
CA PRO A 115 1.40 11.70 -24.88
C PRO A 115 2.35 10.52 -25.14
N GLY A 116 1.95 9.55 -25.94
CA GLY A 116 2.78 8.40 -26.32
C GLY A 116 3.99 8.78 -27.19
N THR A 117 4.05 10.02 -27.65
CA THR A 117 5.19 10.62 -28.35
C THR A 117 6.22 11.24 -27.42
N GLN A 118 6.00 11.22 -26.10
CA GLN A 118 6.96 11.71 -25.11
C GLN A 118 8.33 11.03 -25.30
N PRO A 119 9.41 11.80 -25.53
CA PRO A 119 10.74 11.23 -25.66
C PRO A 119 11.11 10.40 -24.44
N LYS A 120 11.61 9.19 -24.70
CA LYS A 120 12.11 8.29 -23.67
C LYS A 120 13.52 8.71 -23.26
N VAL A 121 13.79 8.68 -21.95
CA VAL A 121 15.06 9.06 -21.35
C VAL A 121 15.73 7.86 -20.67
N PRO A 122 17.07 7.83 -20.56
CA PRO A 122 17.76 6.82 -19.78
C PRO A 122 17.40 6.93 -18.30
N MET A 123 17.35 5.77 -17.65
CA MET A 123 17.14 5.66 -16.21
C MET A 123 18.07 4.60 -15.64
N THR A 124 18.65 4.86 -14.47
CA THR A 124 19.47 3.90 -13.73
C THR A 124 18.81 3.58 -12.41
N PHE A 125 18.94 2.33 -11.96
CA PHE A 125 18.32 1.83 -10.74
C PHE A 125 19.35 1.33 -9.75
N THR A 126 19.09 1.56 -8.46
CA THR A 126 19.85 0.95 -7.37
C THR A 126 19.52 -0.54 -7.25
N TYR A 127 18.24 -0.88 -7.43
CA TYR A 127 17.69 -2.23 -7.38
C TYR A 127 17.18 -2.65 -8.77
N ALA A 128 18.08 -2.66 -9.76
CA ALA A 128 17.72 -2.95 -11.15
C ALA A 128 17.05 -4.32 -11.39
N SER A 129 17.18 -5.27 -10.47
CA SER A 129 16.48 -6.57 -10.53
C SER A 129 14.99 -6.48 -10.20
N GLU A 130 14.55 -5.39 -9.59
CA GLU A 130 13.15 -5.11 -9.25
C GLU A 130 12.50 -4.15 -10.27
N SER A 131 13.24 -3.77 -11.31
CA SER A 131 12.82 -2.80 -12.33
C SER A 131 12.81 -3.44 -13.71
N ASP A 132 11.89 -2.99 -14.56
CA ASP A 132 11.92 -3.35 -15.97
C ASP A 132 13.10 -2.66 -16.69
N PRO A 133 13.57 -3.18 -17.84
CA PRO A 133 14.53 -2.46 -18.66
C PRO A 133 13.90 -1.23 -19.34
N GLY A 134 14.59 -0.09 -19.26
CA GLY A 134 14.19 1.15 -19.93
C GLY A 134 14.44 1.17 -21.45
N PRO A 135 14.28 2.32 -22.12
CA PRO A 135 14.12 3.67 -21.56
C PRO A 135 12.65 4.06 -21.26
N TYR A 136 12.46 5.17 -20.54
CA TYR A 136 11.16 5.55 -19.94
C TYR A 136 10.68 6.94 -20.35
N PRO A 137 9.36 7.21 -20.46
CA PRO A 137 8.83 8.50 -20.90
C PRO A 137 8.75 9.55 -19.77
N PHE A 138 9.78 9.66 -18.91
CA PHE A 138 9.75 10.57 -17.75
C PHE A 138 10.24 11.97 -18.16
N PRO A 139 9.34 12.97 -18.27
CA PRO A 139 9.76 14.32 -18.64
C PRO A 139 10.55 14.97 -17.50
N SER A 140 11.41 15.94 -17.80
CA SER A 140 12.27 16.60 -16.80
C SER A 140 11.49 17.39 -15.74
N ASN A 141 10.22 17.70 -15.99
CA ASN A 141 9.31 18.39 -15.07
C ASN A 141 8.33 17.45 -14.36
N ALA A 142 8.55 16.12 -14.40
CA ALA A 142 7.73 15.18 -13.64
C ALA A 142 7.77 15.52 -12.14
N PRO A 143 6.60 15.61 -11.47
CA PRO A 143 6.57 15.97 -10.07
C PRO A 143 7.09 14.81 -9.21
N ILE A 144 7.83 15.15 -8.15
CA ILE A 144 8.39 14.19 -7.19
C ILE A 144 7.57 14.30 -5.90
N GLU A 145 7.25 13.18 -5.28
CA GLU A 145 6.64 13.13 -3.95
C GLU A 145 7.46 13.95 -2.92
N GLY A 146 6.81 14.91 -2.26
CA GLY A 146 7.45 15.87 -1.36
C GLY A 146 8.34 16.92 -2.05
N GLY A 147 8.39 16.93 -3.38
CA GLY A 147 9.17 17.86 -4.19
C GLY A 147 10.63 17.46 -4.40
N ALA A 148 11.32 18.20 -5.28
CA ALA A 148 12.69 17.88 -5.71
C ALA A 148 13.72 17.88 -4.55
N GLY A 149 13.47 18.64 -3.49
CA GLY A 149 14.31 18.69 -2.28
C GLY A 149 13.91 17.71 -1.18
N SER A 150 12.90 16.85 -1.39
CA SER A 150 12.44 15.89 -0.40
C SER A 150 13.54 14.89 0.01
N THR A 151 13.59 14.52 1.28
CA THR A 151 14.43 13.44 1.78
C THR A 151 13.64 12.15 2.07
N GLY A 152 12.36 12.11 1.66
CA GLY A 152 11.48 10.95 1.82
C GLY A 152 11.57 9.96 0.66
N ASP A 153 10.45 9.30 0.35
CA ASP A 153 10.39 8.21 -0.63
C ASP A 153 10.53 8.66 -2.09
N ARG A 154 10.10 9.88 -2.41
CA ARG A 154 10.34 10.53 -3.72
C ARG A 154 9.82 9.69 -4.91
N HIS A 155 8.59 9.18 -4.78
CA HIS A 155 7.93 8.52 -5.89
C HIS A 155 7.68 9.49 -7.05
N VAL A 156 7.73 8.98 -8.28
CA VAL A 156 7.33 9.71 -9.50
C VAL A 156 6.40 8.84 -10.31
N LEU A 157 5.22 9.36 -10.63
CA LEU A 157 4.20 8.68 -11.43
C LEU A 157 4.02 9.38 -12.78
N VAL A 158 4.15 8.62 -13.87
CA VAL A 158 3.94 9.11 -15.24
C VAL A 158 2.93 8.20 -15.94
N ILE A 159 1.89 8.80 -16.52
CA ILE A 159 0.87 8.08 -17.28
C ILE A 159 1.02 8.43 -18.76
N ASP A 160 1.38 7.46 -19.59
CA ASP A 160 1.28 7.55 -21.04
C ASP A 160 -0.19 7.35 -21.44
N ARG A 161 -0.86 8.44 -21.82
CA ARG A 161 -2.31 8.43 -22.06
C ARG A 161 -2.73 7.91 -23.43
N ASP A 162 -1.77 7.77 -24.36
CA ASP A 162 -2.06 7.25 -25.70
C ASP A 162 -1.87 5.72 -25.72
N ASN A 163 -0.94 5.21 -24.92
CA ASN A 163 -0.68 3.77 -24.77
C ASN A 163 -1.31 3.15 -23.51
N CYS A 164 -1.86 3.97 -22.62
CA CYS A 164 -2.46 3.57 -21.34
C CYS A 164 -1.54 2.74 -20.44
N VAL A 165 -0.31 3.25 -20.25
CA VAL A 165 0.68 2.68 -19.35
C VAL A 165 0.98 3.66 -18.22
N LEU A 166 0.88 3.19 -16.99
CA LEU A 166 1.40 3.88 -15.82
C LEU A 166 2.82 3.40 -15.55
N TYR A 167 3.72 4.35 -15.35
CA TYR A 167 5.08 4.12 -14.88
C TYR A 167 5.24 4.72 -13.49
N GLU A 168 5.93 4.00 -12.62
CA GLU A 168 6.23 4.41 -11.25
C GLU A 168 7.69 4.13 -10.95
N THR A 169 8.33 5.02 -10.21
CA THR A 169 9.67 4.81 -9.65
C THR A 169 9.71 5.25 -8.20
N TRP A 170 10.55 4.59 -7.39
CA TRP A 170 10.85 4.99 -6.02
C TRP A 170 12.23 5.66 -5.93
N ASN A 171 12.44 6.53 -4.94
CA ASN A 171 13.69 7.26 -4.68
C ASN A 171 14.25 7.98 -5.92
N SER A 172 13.41 8.80 -6.56
CA SER A 172 13.70 9.37 -7.87
C SER A 172 14.48 10.69 -7.81
N HIS A 173 15.51 10.81 -8.65
CA HIS A 173 16.36 12.00 -8.79
C HIS A 173 16.55 12.33 -10.26
N TYR A 174 16.14 13.52 -10.67
CA TYR A 174 16.45 14.02 -12.01
C TYR A 174 17.94 14.37 -12.08
N VAL A 175 18.67 13.76 -13.01
CA VAL A 175 20.13 13.91 -13.15
C VAL A 175 20.57 14.48 -14.50
N GLY A 176 19.67 14.58 -15.49
CA GLY A 176 19.91 15.27 -16.75
C GLY A 176 20.99 14.65 -17.67
N PRO A 177 20.67 14.18 -18.89
CA PRO A 177 19.34 14.03 -19.49
C PRO A 177 18.72 12.67 -19.12
N GLY A 178 18.22 12.51 -17.89
CA GLY A 178 17.65 11.26 -17.40
C GLY A 178 17.40 11.27 -15.90
N TRP A 179 17.11 10.09 -15.36
CA TRP A 179 16.76 9.89 -13.95
C TRP A 179 17.61 8.80 -13.31
N GLN A 180 17.88 8.96 -12.02
CA GLN A 180 18.36 7.89 -11.15
C GLN A 180 17.22 7.55 -10.18
N ALA A 181 16.91 6.28 -10.05
CA ALA A 181 15.86 5.78 -9.17
C ALA A 181 16.40 4.63 -8.28
N GLY A 182 15.63 4.32 -7.26
CA GLY A 182 15.84 3.13 -6.46
C GLY A 182 15.40 1.88 -7.22
N SER A 183 14.13 1.81 -7.60
CA SER A 183 13.48 0.77 -8.40
C SER A 183 12.46 1.33 -9.37
#